data_AF-A0A973JVB3-F1
#
_entry.id   AF-A0A973JVB3-F1
#
_cell.length_a   1.000
_cell.length_b   1.000
_cell.length_c   1.000
_cell.angle_alpha   90.00
_cell.angle_beta   90.00
_cell.angle_gamma   90.00
#
_symmetry.space_group_name_H-M   'P 1'
#
loop_
_entity.id
_entity.type
_entity.pdbx_description
1 polymer ?
#
loop_
_entity_poly.entity_id
_entity_poly.type
_entity_poly.pdbx_seq_one_letter_code
_entity_poly.pdbx_strand_id
1 'polypeptide(L)' 'MADKDCKLIIENFPIGFIYLKTAFNQSGEAVDFIVSSVNKEFEELFKINRNTILDKKLSETERIAP' A
#
# COMPACT_ATOMS: atom_id res chain seq x y z
N MET A 1 3.32 -9.65 -20.78
CA MET A 1 1.92 -10.11 -20.65
C MET A 1 1.62 -10.52 -19.21
N ALA A 2 2.40 -11.39 -18.59
CA ALA A 2 2.22 -11.83 -17.18
C ALA A 2 2.01 -10.70 -16.15
N ASP A 3 2.77 -9.59 -16.22
CA ASP A 3 2.65 -8.49 -15.24
C ASP A 3 1.29 -7.78 -15.25
N LYS A 4 0.61 -7.72 -16.40
CA LYS A 4 -0.74 -7.13 -16.49
C LYS A 4 -1.77 -8.03 -15.84
N ASP A 5 -1.63 -9.34 -16.02
CA ASP A 5 -2.56 -10.33 -15.47
C ASP A 5 -2.46 -10.35 -13.93
N CYS A 6 -1.24 -10.32 -13.38
CA CYS A 6 -1.03 -10.23 -11.93
C CYS A 6 -1.63 -8.96 -11.32
N LYS A 7 -1.48 -7.80 -11.97
CA LYS A 7 -2.08 -6.55 -11.50
C LYS A 7 -3.61 -6.63 -11.47
N LEU A 8 -4.22 -7.19 -12.53
CA LEU A 8 -5.66 -7.38 -12.61
C LEU A 8 -6.19 -8.33 -11.53
N ILE A 9 -5.44 -9.39 -11.22
CA ILE A 9 -5.78 -10.34 -10.15
C ILE A 9 -5.76 -9.63 -8.80
N ILE A 10 -4.69 -8.89 -8.48
CA ILE A 10 -4.54 -8.19 -7.20
C ILE A 10 -5.64 -7.13 -7.02
N GLU A 11 -5.93 -6.35 -8.07
CA GLU A 11 -6.97 -5.31 -8.02
C GLU A 11 -8.38 -5.88 -7.76
N ASN A 12 -8.64 -7.13 -8.16
CA ASN A 12 -9.94 -7.79 -7.98
C ASN A 12 -9.95 -8.86 -6.89
N PHE A 13 -8.87 -8.98 -6.11
CA PHE A 13 -8.77 -9.95 -5.04
C PHE A 13 -9.72 -9.54 -3.89
N PRO A 14 -10.57 -10.45 -3.36
CA PRO A 14 -11.60 -10.14 -2.36
C PRO A 14 -11.05 -10.00 -0.94
N ILE A 15 -9.74 -9.72 -0.81
CA ILE A 15 -9.07 -9.47 0.45
C ILE A 15 -8.25 -8.20 0.27
N GLY A 16 -8.27 -7.33 1.29
CA GLY A 16 -7.46 -6.11 1.31
C GLY A 16 -5.98 -6.42 1.08
N PHE A 17 -5.40 -5.78 0.08
CA PHE A 17 -4.01 -5.93 -0.30
C PHE A 17 -3.29 -4.59 -0.22
N ILE A 18 -2.10 -4.60 0.35
CA ILE A 18 -1.17 -3.48 0.38
C ILE A 18 0.24 -3.96 0.04
N TYR A 19 0.91 -3.25 -0.86
CA TYR A 19 2.32 -3.44 -1.19
C TYR A 19 3.15 -2.29 -0.62
N LEU A 20 4.14 -2.65 0.20
CA LEU A 20 4.99 -1.72 0.93
C LEU A 20 6.43 -1.82 0.44
N LYS A 21 7.10 -0.68 0.27
CA LYS A 21 8.56 -0.60 0.13
C LYS A 21 9.15 -0.17 1.46
N THR A 22 10.20 -0.83 1.92
CA THR A 22 10.92 -0.38 3.11
C THR A 22 11.65 0.93 2.83
N ALA A 23 11.51 1.91 3.73
CA ALA A 23 12.31 3.14 3.71
C ALA A 23 13.52 2.97 4.64
N PHE A 24 14.71 3.26 4.12
CA PHE A 24 15.96 3.17 4.86
C PHE A 24 16.54 4.56 5.13
N ASN A 25 17.17 4.74 6.28
CA ASN A 25 17.95 5.93 6.58
C ASN A 25 19.38 5.82 5.98
N GLN A 26 20.23 6.82 6.23
CA GLN A 26 21.60 6.86 5.69
C GLN A 26 22.53 5.78 6.28
N SER A 27 22.22 5.26 7.47
CA SER A 27 22.92 4.12 8.08
C SER A 27 22.47 2.76 7.52
N GLY A 28 21.47 2.73 6.64
CA GLY A 28 20.93 1.49 6.07
C GLY A 28 19.92 0.78 6.97
N GLU A 29 19.42 1.44 8.02
CA GLU A 29 18.41 0.89 8.92
C GLU A 29 17.01 1.15 8.36
N ALA A 30 16.13 0.15 8.46
CA ALA A 30 14.72 0.30 8.11
C ALA A 30 14.03 1.20 9.14
N VAL A 31 13.46 2.32 8.70
CA VAL A 31 12.83 3.32 9.58
C VAL A 31 11.35 3.53 9.29
N ASP A 32 10.86 3.10 8.14
CA ASP A 32 9.46 3.25 7.74
C ASP A 32 9.10 2.33 6.57
N PHE A 33 7.86 2.42 6.09
CA PHE A 33 7.42 1.84 4.84
C PHE A 33 6.72 2.89 3.97
N ILE A 34 6.96 2.83 2.67
CA ILE A 34 6.29 3.64 1.65
C ILE A 34 5.19 2.80 1.00
N VAL A 35 3.96 3.31 1.01
CA VAL A 35 2.83 2.64 0.36
C VAL A 35 3.01 2.71 -1.15
N SER A 36 3.21 1.57 -1.78
CA SER A 36 3.49 1.49 -3.22
C SER A 36 2.30 1.06 -4.06
N SER A 37 1.37 0.30 -3.48
CA SER A 37 0.11 -0.08 -4.13
C SER A 37 -0.88 -0.55 -3.07
N VAL A 38 -2.16 -0.35 -3.33
CA VAL A 38 -3.26 -1.01 -2.62
C VAL A 38 -4.33 -1.41 -3.64
N ASN A 39 -5.15 -2.40 -3.32
CA ASN A 39 -6.31 -2.76 -4.14
C ASN A 39 -7.59 -2.07 -3.63
N LYS A 40 -8.68 -2.22 -4.39
CA LYS A 40 -9.99 -1.66 -4.02
C LYS A 40 -10.51 -2.18 -2.68
N GLU A 41 -10.30 -3.46 -2.38
CA GLU A 41 -10.79 -4.07 -1.15
C GLU A 41 -10.15 -3.44 0.09
N PHE A 42 -8.87 -3.05 -0.01
CA PHE A 42 -8.18 -2.33 1.06
C PHE A 42 -8.81 -0.95 1.32
N GLU A 43 -9.11 -0.19 0.27
CA GLU A 43 -9.81 1.10 0.42
C GLU A 43 -11.19 0.94 1.06
N GLU A 44 -11.95 -0.06 0.61
CA GLU A 44 -13.29 -0.33 1.09
C GLU A 44 -13.32 -0.78 2.55
N LEU A 45 -12.37 -1.63 2.95
CA LEU A 45 -12.25 -2.15 4.31
C LEU A 45 -11.89 -1.03 5.30
N PHE A 46 -10.91 -0.20 4.95
CA PHE A 46 -10.38 0.84 5.84
C PHE A 46 -11.04 2.21 5.66
N LYS A 47 -11.96 2.36 4.70
CA LYS A 47 -12.65 3.62 4.37
C LYS A 47 -11.68 4.78 4.07
N ILE A 48 -10.61 4.47 3.37
CA ILE A 48 -9.59 5.43 2.95
C ILE A 48 -9.55 5.57 1.43
N ASN A 49 -9.11 6.71 0.94
CA ASN A 49 -8.83 6.92 -0.48
C ASN A 49 -7.36 6.54 -0.76
N ARG A 50 -7.09 5.59 -1.65
CA ARG A 50 -5.72 5.15 -1.93
C ARG A 50 -4.79 6.30 -2.33
N ASN A 51 -5.30 7.29 -3.05
CA ASN A 51 -4.48 8.42 -3.53
C ASN A 51 -3.98 9.31 -2.38
N THR A 52 -4.57 9.23 -1.19
CA THR A 52 -4.08 9.98 -0.03
C THR A 52 -2.91 9.30 0.66
N ILE A 53 -2.66 8.02 0.37
CA ILE A 53 -1.61 7.22 1.01
C ILE A 53 -0.49 6.75 0.06
N LEU A 54 -0.76 6.63 -1.25
CA LEU A 54 0.25 6.19 -2.22
C LEU A 54 1.47 7.12 -2.24
N ASP A 55 2.65 6.50 -2.34
CA ASP A 55 3.98 7.12 -2.34
C ASP A 55 4.33 7.91 -1.07
N LYS A 56 3.53 7.79 -0.01
CA LYS A 56 3.82 8.35 1.32
C LYS A 56 4.37 7.29 2.25
N LYS A 57 5.10 7.73 3.27
CA LYS A 57 5.45 6.88 4.39
C LYS A 57 4.21 6.54 5.20
N LEU A 58 4.12 5.34 5.75
CA LEU A 58 2.99 4.93 6.61
C LEU A 58 2.85 5.87 7.81
N SER A 59 3.95 6.35 8.38
CA SER A 59 3.92 7.33 9.48
C SER A 59 3.34 8.70 9.09
N GLU A 60 3.30 9.04 7.80
CA GLU A 60 2.72 10.28 7.25
C GLU A 60 1.24 10.12 6.88
N THR A 61 0.72 8.89 6.91
CA THR A 61 -0.69 8.61 6.60
C THR A 61 -1.57 8.77 7.84
N GLU A 62 -2.85 9.07 7.63
CA GLU A 62 -3.82 9.03 8.72
C GLU A 62 -3.83 7.64 9.35
N ARG A 63 -4.04 7.58 10.66
CA ARG A 63 -3.99 6.33 11.41
C ARG A 63 -5.04 5.37 10.89
N ILE A 64 -4.60 4.34 10.15
CA ILE A 64 -5.46 3.28 9.64
C ILE A 64 -5.76 2.33 10.81
N ALA A 65 -6.93 2.48 11.44
CA ALA A 65 -7.44 1.54 12.43
C ALA A 65 -8.60 0.74 11.81
N PRO A 66 -8.66 -0.59 11.99
CA PRO A 66 -9.89 -1.33 11.76
C PRO A 66 -10.98 -0.94 12.76
#